data_AF-A0A3D2UL93-F1
#
_entry.id   AF-A0A3D2UL93-F1
#
_cell.length_a   1.000
_cell.length_b   1.000
_cell.length_c   1.000
_cell.angle_alpha   90.00
_cell.angle_beta   90.00
_cell.angle_gamma   90.00
#
_symmetry.space_group_name_H-M   'P 1'
#
loop_
_entity.id
_entity.type
_entity.pdbx_description
1 polymer ?
#
loop_
_entity_poly.entity_id
_entity_poly.type
_entity_poly.pdbx_seq_one_letter_code
_entity_poly.pdbx_strand_id
1 'polypeptide(L)' 'MSATFPSEAWLKALQEKINSDEKHQQIAKDWEGDLLFIIEPDDTLKDRLTFYLDLWHGTCRVA' A
#
# COMPACT_ATOMS: atom_id res chain seq x y z
N MET A 1 2.36 9.15 15.59
CA MET A 1 1.21 9.77 14.91
C MET A 1 0.40 8.65 14.28
N SER A 2 -0.92 8.65 14.44
CA SER A 2 -1.80 7.74 13.71
C SER A 2 -1.88 8.21 12.27
N ALA A 3 -1.53 7.37 11.30
CA ALA A 3 -1.76 7.66 9.89
C ALA A 3 -3.20 7.28 9.54
N THR A 4 -3.93 8.15 8.84
CA THR A 4 -5.34 7.95 8.49
C THR A 4 -5.47 7.69 7.00
N PHE A 5 -6.17 6.63 6.62
CA PHE A 5 -6.49 6.37 5.22
C PHE A 5 -7.44 7.45 4.67
N PRO A 6 -7.28 7.95 3.42
CA PRO A 6 -6.24 7.64 2.43
C PRO A 6 -5.17 8.74 2.34
N SER A 7 -4.59 9.18 3.45
CA SER A 7 -3.48 10.16 3.41
C SER A 7 -2.18 9.55 2.87
N GLU A 8 -1.29 10.39 2.33
CA GLU A 8 0.06 9.99 1.91
C GLU A 8 0.85 9.34 3.07
N ALA A 9 0.70 9.85 4.30
CA ALA A 9 1.33 9.27 5.47
C ALA A 9 0.87 7.83 5.74
N TRP A 10 -0.39 7.51 5.41
CA TRP A 10 -0.91 6.15 5.53
C TRP A 10 -0.31 5.22 4.48
N LEU A 11 -0.16 5.70 3.24
CA LEU A 11 0.46 4.92 2.16
C LEU A 11 1.93 4.59 2.47
N LYS A 12 2.69 5.56 2.99
CA LYS A 12 4.06 5.33 3.46
C LYS A 12 4.11 4.32 4.61
N ALA A 13 3.22 4.45 5.60
CA ALA A 13 3.14 3.50 6.69
C ALA A 13 2.76 2.08 6.21
N LEU A 14 1.93 1.95 5.16
CA LEU A 14 1.63 0.66 4.54
C LEU A 14 2.88 0.05 3.90
N GLN A 15 3.66 0.82 3.14
CA GLN A 15 4.91 0.36 2.53
C GLN A 15 5.90 -0.12 3.60
N GLU A 16 6.10 0.67 4.65
CA GLU A 16 6.97 0.32 5.78
C GLU A 16 6.50 -0.98 6.45
N LYS A 17 5.19 -1.12 6.69
CA LYS A 17 4.63 -2.30 7.33
C LYS A 17 4.78 -3.56 6.48
N ILE A 18 4.59 -3.48 5.16
CA ILE A 18 4.84 -4.60 4.24
C ILE A 18 6.32 -5.01 4.31
N ASN A 19 7.22 -4.03 4.25
CA ASN A 19 8.66 -4.27 4.22
C ASN A 19 9.23 -4.72 5.57
N SER A 20 8.54 -4.50 6.68
CA SER A 20 8.95 -4.96 8.01
C SER A 20 8.29 -6.28 8.45
N ASP A 21 7.37 -6.85 7.66
CA ASP A 21 6.62 -8.04 8.04
C ASP A 21 7.23 -9.30 7.43
N GLU A 22 8.01 -10.02 8.22
CA GLU A 22 8.68 -11.25 7.80
C GLU A 22 7.68 -12.32 7.32
N LYS A 23 6.50 -12.40 7.95
CA LYS A 23 5.47 -13.37 7.56
C LYS A 23 4.92 -13.04 6.17
N HIS A 24 4.62 -11.76 5.92
CA HIS A 24 4.20 -11.30 4.59
C HIS A 24 5.27 -11.64 3.54
N GLN A 25 6.53 -11.29 3.82
CA GLN A 25 7.63 -11.55 2.90
C GLN A 25 7.74 -13.03 2.51
N GLN A 26 7.60 -13.94 3.49
CA GLN A 26 7.65 -15.37 3.21
C GLN A 26 6.46 -15.87 2.40
N ILE A 27 5.24 -15.36 2.66
CA ILE A 27 4.03 -15.76 1.92
C ILE A 27 4.09 -15.25 0.48
N ALA A 28 4.54 -14.02 0.28
CA ALA A 28 4.58 -13.34 -1.01
C ALA A 28 5.94 -13.40 -1.71
N LYS A 29 6.85 -14.29 -1.27
CA LYS A 29 8.22 -14.40 -1.81
C LYS A 29 8.29 -14.66 -3.32
N ASP A 30 7.27 -15.30 -3.88
CA ASP A 30 7.16 -15.63 -5.31
C ASP A 30 6.17 -14.69 -6.04
N TRP A 31 5.64 -13.66 -5.35
CA TRP A 31 4.76 -12.67 -5.95
C TRP A 31 5.56 -11.69 -6.81
N GLU A 32 5.08 -11.49 -8.03
CA GLU A 32 5.59 -10.51 -8.99
C GLU A 32 4.40 -9.78 -9.61
N GLY A 33 4.17 -8.53 -9.21
CA GLY A 33 3.08 -7.75 -9.76
C GLY A 33 2.77 -6.49 -8.96
N ASP A 34 2.30 -5.47 -9.64
CA ASP A 34 1.82 -4.25 -9.01
C ASP A 34 0.35 -4.35 -8.59
N LEU A 35 -0.04 -3.47 -7.67
CA LEU A 35 -1.42 -3.27 -7.26
C LEU A 35 -1.79 -1.80 -7.46
N LEU A 36 -3.00 -1.58 -7.95
CA LEU A 36 -3.61 -0.27 -8.05
C LEU A 36 -4.86 -0.23 -7.16
N PHE A 37 -4.85 0.59 -6.12
CA PHE A 37 -6.06 0.88 -5.35
C PHE A 37 -6.76 2.08 -5.94
N ILE A 38 -7.97 1.88 -6.45
CA ILE A 38 -8.86 2.96 -6.88
C ILE A 38 -9.80 3.26 -5.72
N ILE A 39 -9.66 4.46 -5.15
CA ILE A 39 -10.44 4.90 -3.99
C ILE A 39 -11.49 5.87 -4.52
N GLU A 40 -12.72 5.38 -4.63
CA GLU A 40 -13.84 6.18 -5.12
C GLU A 40 -14.25 7.25 -4.10
N PRO A 41 -14.75 8.41 -4.56
CA PRO A 41 -15.29 9.44 -3.69
C PRO A 41 -16.42 8.94 -2.78
N ASP A 42 -16.52 9.57 -1.61
CA ASP A 42 -17.63 9.38 -0.66
C ASP A 42 -17.94 10.70 0.11
N ASP A 43 -18.69 10.61 1.20
CA ASP A 43 -19.05 11.79 2.02
C ASP A 43 -17.84 12.54 2.60
N THR A 44 -16.68 11.87 2.71
CA THR A 44 -15.45 12.39 3.31
C THR A 44 -14.32 12.62 2.29
N LEU A 45 -14.35 11.91 1.16
CA LEU A 45 -13.39 12.03 0.07
C LEU A 45 -14.05 12.62 -1.18
N LYS A 46 -13.68 13.84 -1.55
CA LYS A 46 -14.33 14.57 -2.66
C LYS A 46 -13.95 14.04 -4.05
N ASP A 47 -12.67 13.72 -4.23
CA ASP A 47 -12.10 13.35 -5.52
C ASP A 47 -11.51 11.95 -5.42
N ARG A 48 -11.57 11.21 -6.53
CA ARG A 48 -10.98 9.89 -6.61
C ARG A 48 -9.49 9.99 -6.32
N LEU A 49 -8.99 9.08 -5.48
CA LEU A 49 -7.57 8.87 -5.28
C LEU A 49 -7.14 7.53 -5.85
N THR A 50 -5.87 7.44 -6.22
CA THR A 50 -5.30 6.21 -6.73
C THR A 50 -3.95 5.98 -6.06
N PHE A 51 -3.78 4.81 -5.45
CA PHE A 51 -2.49 4.38 -4.93
C PHE A 51 -1.91 3.30 -5.82
N TYR A 52 -0.63 3.42 -6.09
CA TYR A 52 0.15 2.43 -6.84
C TYR A 52 1.10 1.75 -5.87
N LEU A 53 1.13 0.42 -5.86
CA LEU A 53 2.07 -0.35 -5.07
C LEU A 53 2.84 -1.28 -6.00
N ASP A 54 4.16 -1.15 -6.00
CA ASP A 54 5.05 -2.05 -6.71
C ASP A 54 5.49 -3.19 -5.79
N LEU A 55 4.81 -4.34 -5.88
CA LEU A 55 5.08 -5.50 -5.03
C LEU A 55 5.95 -6.53 -5.76
N TRP A 56 7.04 -6.93 -5.09
CA TRP A 56 7.99 -7.86 -5.66
C TRP A 56 8.68 -8.69 -4.58
N HIS A 57 8.61 -10.01 -4.72
CA HIS A 57 9.25 -11.00 -3.86
C HIS A 57 9.09 -10.71 -2.36
N GLY A 58 7.85 -10.41 -1.97
CA GLY A 58 7.48 -10.18 -0.57
C GLY A 58 7.67 -8.75 -0.06
N THR A 59 8.20 -7.84 -0.88
CA THR A 59 8.47 -6.44 -0.54
C THR A 59 7.66 -5.46 -1.38
N CYS A 60 7.51 -4.23 -0.89
CA CYS A 60 6.93 -3.10 -1.60
C CYS A 60 8.06 -2.10 -1.95
N ARG A 61 8.42 -2.02 -3.22
CA ARG A 61 9.54 -1.20 -3.72
C ARG A 61 9.16 0.28 -3.80
N VAL A 62 7.92 0.55 -4.19
CA VAL A 62 7.35 1.91 -4.36
C VAL A 62 5.90 1.88 -3.90
N ALA A 63 5.49 2.93 -3.17
CA ALA A 63 4.11 3.23 -2.82
C ALA A 63 3.86 4.74 -2.95
#